data_AF-A0A661IAY7-F1
#
_entry.id   AF-A0A661IAY7-F1
#
_cell.length_a   1.000
_cell.length_b   1.000
_cell.length_c   1.000
_cell.angle_alpha   90.00
_cell.angle_beta   90.00
_cell.angle_gamma   90.00
#
_symmetry.space_group_name_H-M   'P 1'
#
loop_
_entity.id
_entity.type
_entity.pdbx_description
1 polymer ?
#
loop_
_entity_poly.entity_id
_entity_poly.type
_entity_poly.pdbx_seq_one_letter_code
_entity_poly.pdbx_strand_id
1 'polypeptide(L)' 'MEKLEEVIKNLRGRFFGAELVATKEEARERILELIPSGSTVGVGGSVSVRELGVLEELKRRGH' A
#
# COMPACT_ATOMS: atom_id res chain seq x y z
N MET A 1 -12.53 -14.10 -8.67
CA MET A 1 -11.85 -12.88 -9.18
C MET A 1 -12.84 -11.75 -9.40
N GLU A 2 -14.01 -12.02 -9.99
CA GLU A 2 -15.09 -11.04 -10.23
C GLU A 2 -15.39 -10.08 -9.05
N LYS A 3 -15.50 -10.59 -7.81
CA LYS A 3 -15.73 -9.74 -6.62
C LYS A 3 -14.60 -8.74 -6.34
N LEU A 4 -13.35 -9.10 -6.57
CA LEU A 4 -12.20 -8.22 -6.31
C LEU A 4 -12.12 -7.11 -7.37
N GLU A 5 -12.43 -7.44 -8.62
CA GLU A 5 -12.52 -6.47 -9.71
C GLU A 5 -13.63 -5.44 -9.47
N GLU A 6 -14.79 -5.89 -8.98
CA GLU A 6 -15.88 -5.00 -8.60
C GLU A 6 -15.49 -4.04 -7.47
N VAL A 7 -14.81 -4.54 -6.42
CA VAL A 7 -14.28 -3.71 -5.33
C VAL A 7 -13.30 -2.67 -5.88
N ILE A 8 -12.35 -3.07 -6.72
CA ILE A 8 -11.37 -2.16 -7.32
C ILE A 8 -12.05 -1.10 -8.19
N LYS A 9 -13.03 -1.49 -9.00
CA LYS A 9 -13.82 -0.56 -9.82
C LYS A 9 -14.53 0.48 -8.93
N ASN A 10 -15.15 0.04 -7.85
CA ASN A 10 -15.87 0.90 -6.92
C ASN A 10 -14.95 1.87 -6.14
N LEU A 11 -13.73 1.43 -5.80
CA LEU A 11 -12.70 2.26 -5.18
C LEU A 11 -12.15 3.31 -6.16
N ARG A 12 -11.80 2.90 -7.38
CA ARG A 12 -11.31 3.80 -8.43
C ARG A 12 -12.36 4.84 -8.83
N GLY A 13 -13.63 4.45 -8.88
CA GLY A 13 -14.75 5.37 -9.11
C GLY A 13 -14.93 6.44 -8.01
N ARG A 14 -14.30 6.25 -6.84
CA ARG A 14 -14.25 7.20 -5.72
C ARG A 14 -12.88 7.88 -5.58
N PHE A 15 -12.07 7.86 -6.63
CA PHE A 15 -10.74 8.46 -6.69
C PHE A 15 -9.69 7.82 -5.78
N PHE A 16 -9.90 6.58 -5.33
CA PHE A 16 -8.86 5.81 -4.67
C PHE A 16 -7.97 5.11 -5.70
N GLY A 17 -6.65 5.24 -5.54
CA GLY A 17 -5.69 4.35 -6.19
C GLY A 17 -5.83 2.94 -5.60
N ALA A 18 -6.21 1.97 -6.42
CA ALA A 18 -6.39 0.58 -5.99
C ALA A 18 -5.72 -0.37 -6.99
N GLU A 19 -4.90 -1.29 -6.48
CA GLU A 19 -4.18 -2.31 -7.24
C GLU A 19 -4.42 -3.68 -6.60
N LEU A 20 -4.50 -4.73 -7.42
CA LEU A 20 -4.59 -6.11 -6.95
C LEU A 20 -3.20 -6.74 -6.99
N VAL A 21 -2.80 -7.33 -5.88
CA VAL A 21 -1.55 -8.08 -5.72
C VAL A 21 -1.88 -9.44 -5.11
N ALA A 22 -1.10 -10.47 -5.43
CA ALA A 22 -1.40 -11.84 -5.04
C ALA A 22 -0.85 -12.18 -3.66
N THR A 23 0.25 -11.53 -3.24
CA THR A 23 0.95 -11.86 -2.00
C THR A 23 1.19 -10.65 -1.11
N LYS A 24 1.54 -10.94 0.14
CA LYS A 24 1.89 -9.95 1.15
C LYS A 24 3.17 -9.19 0.76
N GLU A 25 4.12 -9.92 0.20
CA GLU A 25 5.43 -9.42 -0.22
C GLU A 25 5.28 -8.46 -1.40
N GLU A 26 4.50 -8.84 -2.41
CA GLU A 26 4.17 -7.96 -3.55
C GLU A 26 3.46 -6.69 -3.10
N ALA A 27 2.52 -6.79 -2.14
CA ALA A 27 1.85 -5.61 -1.58
C ALA A 27 2.85 -4.64 -0.94
N ARG A 28 3.78 -5.17 -0.14
CA ARG A 28 4.80 -4.37 0.53
C ARG A 28 5.71 -3.69 -0.47
N GLU A 29 6.23 -4.42 -1.46
CA GLU A 29 7.10 -3.86 -2.50
C GLU A 29 6.40 -2.75 -3.27
N ARG A 30 5.15 -3.01 -3.69
CA ARG A 30 4.38 -2.04 -4.46
C ARG A 30 4.11 -0.75 -3.69
N ILE A 31 3.75 -0.85 -2.41
CA ILE A 31 3.58 0.32 -1.54
C ILE A 31 4.86 1.17 -1.50
N LEU A 32 6.01 0.51 -1.38
CA LEU A 32 7.30 1.18 -1.26
C LEU A 32 7.79 1.82 -2.56
N GLU A 33 7.45 1.25 -3.72
CA GLU A 33 7.70 1.84 -5.03
C GLU A 33 6.87 3.10 -5.27
N LEU A 34 5.65 3.13 -4.74
CA LEU A 34 4.74 4.26 -4.91
C LEU A 34 5.16 5.50 -4.09
N ILE A 35 6.06 5.35 -3.12
CA ILE A 35 6.52 6.45 -2.26
C ILE A 35 7.76 7.09 -2.89
N PRO A 36 7.66 8.35 -3.37
CA PRO A 36 8.81 9.02 -3.95
C PRO A 36 9.92 9.27 -2.92
N SER A 37 11.17 9.27 -3.36
CA SER A 37 12.31 9.63 -2.50
C SER A 37 12.17 11.04 -1.94
N GLY A 38 12.56 11.23 -0.67
CA GLY A 38 12.44 12.51 0.03
C GLY A 38 11.02 12.85 0.52
N SER A 39 10.04 11.96 0.35
CA SER A 39 8.70 12.15 0.89
C SER A 39 8.66 11.95 2.41
N THR A 40 7.89 12.79 3.10
CA THR A 40 7.50 12.58 4.49
C THR A 40 6.28 11.67 4.55
N VAL A 41 6.37 10.56 5.27
CA VAL A 41 5.29 9.56 5.34
C VAL A 41 4.67 9.54 6.74
N GLY A 42 3.37 9.86 6.83
CA GLY A 42 2.58 9.70 8.05
C GLY A 42 1.79 8.40 8.04
N VAL A 43 1.79 7.64 9.15
CA VAL A 43 1.02 6.40 9.27
C VAL A 43 0.01 6.48 10.42
N GLY A 44 -1.27 6.58 10.06
CA GLY A 44 -2.40 6.71 10.99
C GLY A 44 -2.82 5.38 11.64
N GLY A 45 -1.92 4.73 12.38
CA GLY A 45 -2.27 3.59 13.26
C GLY A 45 -2.77 2.32 12.56
N SER A 46 -2.66 2.21 11.24
CA SER A 46 -3.13 1.04 10.48
C SER A 46 -2.41 -0.25 10.89
N VAL A 47 -3.18 -1.24 11.32
CA VAL A 47 -2.66 -2.57 11.69
C VAL A 47 -2.13 -3.29 10.45
N SER A 48 -2.84 -3.24 9.32
CA SER A 48 -2.39 -3.90 8.10
C SER A 48 -1.06 -3.36 7.60
N VAL A 49 -0.83 -2.05 7.66
CA VAL A 49 0.47 -1.45 7.27
C VAL A 49 1.61 -1.94 8.17
N ARG A 50 1.34 -2.16 9.47
CA ARG A 50 2.30 -2.76 10.42
C ARG A 50 2.56 -4.23 10.11
N GLU A 51 1.50 -5.01 9.89
CA GLU A 51 1.62 -6.44 9.58
C GLU A 51 2.37 -6.67 8.26
N LEU A 52 2.19 -5.80 7.28
CA LEU A 52 2.94 -5.82 6.02
C LEU A 52 4.43 -5.46 6.18
N GLY A 53 4.89 -4.99 7.35
CA GLY A 53 6.28 -4.62 7.59
C GLY A 53 6.74 -3.39 6.80
N VAL A 54 5.80 -2.54 6.38
CA VAL A 54 6.07 -1.33 5.60
C VAL A 54 6.75 -0.28 6.47
N LEU A 55 6.33 -0.14 7.74
CA LEU A 55 6.90 0.85 8.66
C LEU A 55 8.38 0.61 8.92
N GLU A 56 8.75 -0.65 9.14
CA GLU A 56 10.11 -1.08 9.40
C GLU A 56 11.01 -0.81 8.19
N GLU A 57 10.49 -0.97 6.99
CA GLU A 57 11.20 -0.69 5.75
C GLU A 57 11.36 0.80 5.48
N LEU A 58 10.32 1.60 5.73
CA LEU A 58 10.39 3.05 5.62
C LEU A 58 11.43 3.64 6.59
N LYS A 59 11.47 3.15 7.84
CA LYS A 59 12.49 3.52 8.83
C LYS A 59 13.90 3.15 8.36
N ARG A 60 14.09 1.97 7.75
CA ARG A 60 15.39 1.56 7.17
C ARG A 60 15.84 2.47 6.03
N ARG A 61 14.91 2.97 5.22
CA ARG A 61 15.17 3.88 4.09
C ARG A 61 15.43 5.33 4.51
N GLY A 62 15.28 5.65 5.80
CA GLY A 62 15.55 6.98 6.35
C GLY A 62 14.40 7.99 6.17
N HIS A 63 13.15 7.51 6.06
CA HIS A 63 11.96 8.35 6.12
C HIS A 63 11.50 8.65 7.55
#